data_AF-A0A194V923-F1
#
_entry.id   AF-A0A194V923-F1
#
_cell.length_a   1.000
_cell.length_b   1.000
_cell.length_c   1.000
_cell.angle_alpha   90.00
_cell.angle_beta   90.00
_cell.angle_gamma   90.00
#
_symmetry.space_group_name_H-M   'P 1'
#
loop_
_entity.id
_entity.type
_entity.pdbx_description
1 polymer ?
#
loop_
_entity_poly.entity_id
_entity_poly.type
_entity_poly.pdbx_seq_one_letter_code
_entity_poly.pdbx_strand_id
1 'polypeptide(L)'
;MLSPEVILSFLFGVSLHVFVLRHGEWDSAVTELLATAGAAPLALSLVLLYRTEADWWSAMKTSSSLVATVIFGIYLSMLVYRAAFHRLNRFPGPFLARLSNFYFAVVTFKKHQEYIDLDNLHKKYGDVVRIGASTLSIADPRALQAVHLSTKCVKGPWYNVLAPERSLQTERDQAKHAARRKVWDRGFSTKALRNYESRVSYYSDKLLAHIGSASGVPVDASLWFNFYSFDVMGDLSLGRSFEMLDSGKAHFFMKALHEFMFMVGVFSHIMWAFRTINATPIVNSASVKFKAWVKESLQKRMDNPPDIPDVFSWIIDEYKSHPQPTQQQTMDLRADGILIAIAGSDTTAAALTYLFMELATHPDVTRALQEELDTLFQEDPEPDANALSKLKYLQACIDEALRIQPVVPSGLQRVTPPEGLQIGDDLFIPGDMMVQIPTYTLHRGRIYFDS
;
A
#
# COMPACT_ATOMS: atom_id res chain seq x y z
N MET A 1 -27.34 -24.71 -35.42
CA MET A 1 -26.77 -25.49 -34.29
C MET A 1 -25.32 -25.08 -34.13
N LEU A 2 -24.84 -24.90 -32.89
CA LEU A 2 -23.41 -24.65 -32.63
C LEU A 2 -22.59 -25.89 -33.04
N SER A 3 -21.38 -25.70 -33.56
CA SER A 3 -20.53 -26.84 -33.92
C SER A 3 -20.02 -27.55 -32.66
N PRO A 4 -19.72 -28.87 -32.72
CA PRO A 4 -19.18 -29.62 -31.59
C PRO A 4 -17.91 -28.99 -31.01
N GLU A 5 -17.06 -28.42 -31.85
CA GLU A 5 -15.81 -27.76 -31.46
C GLU A 5 -16.07 -26.53 -30.60
N VAL A 6 -17.05 -25.69 -30.97
CA VAL A 6 -17.44 -24.51 -30.19
C VAL A 6 -17.99 -24.91 -28.82
N ILE A 7 -18.81 -25.96 -28.76
CA ILE A 7 -19.34 -26.48 -27.50
C ILE A 7 -18.21 -27.01 -26.61
N LEU A 8 -17.29 -27.80 -27.18
CA LEU A 8 -16.14 -28.34 -26.44
C LEU A 8 -15.20 -27.24 -25.95
N SER A 9 -14.91 -26.22 -26.77
CA SER A 9 -14.11 -25.05 -26.37
C SER A 9 -14.77 -24.29 -25.21
N PHE A 10 -16.09 -24.08 -25.27
CA PHE A 10 -16.81 -23.43 -24.19
C PHE A 10 -16.73 -24.26 -22.88
N LEU A 11 -17.02 -25.57 -22.94
CA LEU A 11 -16.94 -26.46 -21.79
C LEU A 11 -15.52 -26.56 -21.22
N PHE A 12 -14.50 -26.53 -22.07
CA PHE A 12 -13.11 -26.46 -21.65
C PHE A 12 -12.83 -25.16 -20.88
N GLY A 13 -13.29 -24.01 -21.38
CA GLY A 13 -13.20 -22.73 -20.67
C GLY A 13 -13.91 -22.74 -19.30
N VAL A 14 -15.10 -23.31 -19.23
CA VAL A 14 -15.83 -23.51 -17.97
C VAL A 14 -15.02 -24.38 -17.01
N SER A 15 -14.43 -25.47 -17.50
CA SER A 15 -13.63 -26.40 -16.71
C SER A 15 -12.34 -25.74 -16.19
N LEU A 16 -11.65 -24.97 -17.03
CA LEU A 16 -10.49 -24.17 -16.63
C LEU A 16 -10.84 -23.20 -15.50
N HIS A 17 -11.98 -22.51 -15.58
CA HIS A 17 -12.42 -21.67 -14.47
C HIS A 17 -12.64 -22.49 -13.19
N VAL A 18 -13.45 -23.54 -13.26
CA VAL A 18 -13.89 -24.28 -12.06
C VAL A 18 -12.74 -24.99 -11.34
N PHE A 19 -11.83 -25.62 -12.09
CA PHE A 19 -10.79 -26.49 -11.52
C PHE A 19 -9.42 -25.82 -11.39
N VAL A 20 -9.16 -24.73 -12.14
CA VAL A 20 -7.83 -24.09 -12.19
C VAL A 20 -7.90 -22.64 -11.74
N LEU A 21 -8.52 -21.77 -12.54
CA LEU A 21 -8.43 -20.31 -12.38
C LEU A 21 -9.19 -19.76 -11.15
N ARG A 22 -10.08 -20.56 -10.57
CA ARG A 22 -10.75 -20.23 -9.31
C ARG A 22 -9.85 -20.42 -8.07
N HIS A 23 -8.78 -21.19 -8.18
CA HIS A 23 -7.92 -21.56 -7.07
C HIS A 23 -6.56 -20.87 -7.18
N GLY A 24 -6.08 -20.28 -6.08
CA GLY A 24 -4.78 -19.60 -6.01
C GLY A 24 -4.79 -18.13 -6.43
N GLU A 25 -3.59 -17.53 -6.39
CA GLU A 25 -3.34 -16.12 -6.75
C GLU A 25 -2.77 -16.05 -8.17
N TRP A 26 -3.53 -15.48 -9.10
CA TRP A 26 -3.15 -15.39 -10.52
C TRP A 26 -2.60 -14.02 -10.93
N ASP A 27 -2.63 -13.02 -10.04
CA ASP A 27 -2.16 -11.64 -10.28
C ASP A 27 -0.69 -11.59 -10.77
N SER A 28 0.15 -12.51 -10.29
CA SER A 28 1.56 -12.62 -10.67
C SER A 28 1.80 -13.30 -12.04
N ALA A 29 0.79 -13.98 -12.59
CA ALA A 29 0.89 -14.72 -13.85
C ALA A 29 0.15 -14.02 -15.01
N VAL A 30 -0.45 -12.84 -14.78
CA VAL A 30 -1.31 -12.20 -15.78
C VAL A 30 -0.58 -11.87 -17.08
N THR A 31 0.69 -11.44 -17.02
CA THR A 31 1.46 -11.14 -18.22
C THR A 31 1.66 -12.40 -19.07
N GLU A 32 1.99 -13.52 -18.44
CA GLU A 32 2.17 -14.84 -19.06
C GLU A 32 0.85 -15.38 -19.61
N LEU A 33 -0.25 -15.19 -18.88
CA LEU A 33 -1.60 -15.58 -19.32
C LEU A 33 -2.03 -14.77 -20.55
N LEU A 34 -1.79 -13.46 -20.58
CA LEU A 34 -2.10 -12.60 -21.72
C LEU A 34 -1.24 -12.97 -22.94
N ALA A 35 0.06 -13.21 -22.74
CA ALA A 35 0.95 -13.68 -23.81
C ALA A 35 0.51 -15.03 -24.37
N THR A 36 0.13 -15.97 -23.50
CA THR A 36 -0.39 -17.29 -23.88
C THR A 36 -1.70 -17.15 -24.66
N ALA A 37 -2.64 -16.34 -24.18
CA ALA A 37 -3.91 -16.09 -24.86
C ALA A 37 -3.73 -15.42 -26.23
N GLY A 38 -2.74 -14.52 -26.37
CA GLY A 38 -2.40 -13.87 -27.64
C GLY A 38 -1.67 -14.80 -28.63
N ALA A 39 -0.82 -15.70 -28.15
CA ALA A 39 -0.09 -16.64 -28.99
C ALA A 39 -0.90 -17.89 -29.39
N ALA A 40 -1.90 -18.27 -28.58
CA ALA A 40 -2.71 -19.47 -28.81
C ALA A 40 -3.42 -19.51 -30.18
N PRO A 41 -4.04 -18.43 -30.69
CA PRO A 41 -4.63 -18.42 -32.03
C PRO A 41 -3.60 -18.75 -33.12
N LEU A 42 -2.40 -18.15 -33.06
CA LEU A 42 -1.33 -18.38 -34.05
C LEU A 42 -0.87 -19.85 -34.03
N ALA A 43 -0.61 -20.40 -32.85
CA ALA A 43 -0.19 -21.79 -32.70
C ALA A 43 -1.26 -22.77 -33.24
N LEU A 44 -2.54 -22.52 -32.91
CA LEU A 44 -3.64 -23.35 -33.37
C LEU A 44 -3.88 -23.22 -34.88
N SER A 45 -3.68 -22.04 -35.46
CA SER A 45 -3.72 -21.83 -36.92
C SER A 45 -2.68 -22.69 -37.65
N LEU A 46 -1.44 -22.74 -37.16
CA LEU A 46 -0.39 -23.56 -37.75
C LEU A 46 -0.74 -25.06 -37.72
N VAL A 47 -1.36 -25.53 -36.63
CA VAL A 47 -1.84 -26.91 -36.53
C VAL A 47 -2.97 -27.18 -37.54
N LEU A 48 -3.91 -26.24 -37.69
CA LEU A 48 -5.00 -26.37 -38.67
C LEU A 48 -4.47 -26.40 -40.10
N LEU A 49 -3.51 -25.55 -40.44
CA LEU A 49 -2.86 -25.53 -41.77
C LEU A 49 -2.11 -26.82 -42.08
N TYR A 50 -1.50 -27.43 -41.06
CA TYR A 50 -0.79 -28.70 -41.23
C TYR A 50 -1.74 -29.89 -41.37
N ARG A 51 -2.90 -29.86 -40.70
CA ARG A 51 -3.84 -30.99 -40.64
C ARG A 51 -4.99 -30.91 -41.63
N THR A 52 -5.24 -29.74 -42.22
CA THR A 52 -6.37 -29.49 -43.11
C THR A 52 -5.91 -28.70 -44.33
N GLU A 53 -6.68 -28.73 -45.41
CA GLU A 53 -6.43 -27.91 -46.61
C GLU A 53 -6.98 -26.48 -46.47
N ALA A 54 -7.15 -25.98 -45.24
CA ALA A 54 -7.63 -24.63 -44.99
C ALA A 54 -6.59 -23.58 -45.43
N ASP A 55 -7.02 -22.44 -45.94
CA ASP A 55 -6.14 -21.30 -46.17
C ASP A 55 -5.78 -20.60 -44.84
N TRP A 56 -4.72 -19.79 -44.87
CA TRP A 56 -4.22 -19.05 -43.69
C TRP A 56 -5.32 -18.25 -42.98
N TRP A 57 -6.20 -17.60 -43.74
CA TRP A 57 -7.20 -16.72 -43.16
C TRP A 57 -8.35 -17.50 -42.52
N SER A 58 -8.79 -18.58 -43.15
CA SER A 58 -9.78 -19.50 -42.58
C SER A 58 -9.27 -20.19 -41.31
N ALA A 59 -8.00 -20.62 -41.30
CA ALA A 59 -7.36 -21.18 -40.11
C ALA A 59 -7.29 -20.17 -38.96
N MET A 60 -6.86 -18.93 -39.25
CA MET A 60 -6.75 -17.85 -38.26
C MET A 60 -8.10 -17.43 -37.70
N LYS A 61 -9.14 -17.34 -38.54
CA LYS A 61 -10.50 -17.01 -38.09
C LYS A 61 -11.04 -18.10 -37.15
N THR A 62 -10.85 -19.37 -37.53
CA THR A 62 -11.33 -20.52 -36.74
C THR A 62 -10.60 -20.60 -35.40
N SER A 63 -9.27 -20.54 -35.39
CA SER A 63 -8.47 -20.58 -34.17
C SER A 63 -8.81 -19.42 -33.22
N SER A 64 -8.93 -18.20 -33.75
CA SER A 64 -9.30 -17.02 -32.97
C SER A 64 -10.71 -17.17 -32.37
N SER A 65 -11.67 -17.71 -33.13
CA SER A 65 -13.02 -17.97 -32.65
C SER A 65 -13.06 -19.02 -31.54
N LEU A 66 -12.29 -20.10 -31.65
CA LEU A 66 -12.21 -21.13 -30.61
C LEU A 66 -11.58 -20.58 -29.33
N VAL A 67 -10.46 -19.85 -29.42
CA VAL A 67 -9.82 -19.20 -28.27
C VAL A 67 -10.77 -18.18 -27.61
N ALA A 68 -11.45 -17.34 -28.41
CA ALA A 68 -12.46 -16.42 -27.89
C ALA A 68 -13.61 -17.14 -27.18
N THR A 69 -14.01 -18.32 -27.66
CA THR A 69 -15.05 -19.15 -27.04
C THR A 69 -14.58 -19.73 -25.70
N VAL A 70 -13.32 -20.19 -25.60
CA VAL A 70 -12.72 -20.63 -24.33
C VAL A 70 -12.73 -19.48 -23.32
N ILE A 71 -12.25 -18.30 -23.73
CA ILE A 71 -12.23 -17.09 -22.89
C ILE A 71 -13.65 -16.73 -22.43
N PHE A 72 -14.62 -16.75 -23.34
CA PHE A 72 -16.02 -16.51 -23.01
C PHE A 72 -16.56 -17.52 -21.99
N GLY A 73 -16.24 -18.81 -22.13
CA GLY A 73 -16.58 -19.85 -21.17
C GLY A 73 -16.01 -19.61 -19.78
N ILE A 74 -14.74 -19.18 -19.69
CA ILE A 74 -14.08 -18.80 -18.44
C ILE A 74 -14.84 -17.65 -17.76
N TYR A 75 -15.04 -16.54 -18.47
CA TYR A 75 -15.67 -15.34 -17.89
C TYR A 75 -17.14 -15.55 -17.53
N LEU A 76 -17.90 -16.25 -18.37
CA LEU A 76 -19.30 -16.54 -18.08
C LEU A 76 -19.44 -17.44 -16.84
N SER A 77 -18.65 -18.53 -16.77
CA SER A 77 -18.60 -19.41 -15.60
C SER A 77 -18.21 -18.65 -14.32
N MET A 78 -17.22 -17.77 -14.42
CA MET A 78 -16.77 -16.93 -13.30
C MET A 78 -17.85 -15.97 -12.82
N LEU A 79 -18.54 -15.27 -13.72
CA LEU A 79 -19.59 -14.31 -13.37
C LEU A 79 -20.79 -15.02 -12.74
N VAL A 80 -21.22 -16.16 -13.29
CA VAL A 80 -22.31 -16.98 -12.72
C VAL A 80 -21.94 -17.46 -11.32
N TYR A 81 -20.72 -18.00 -11.15
CA TYR A 81 -20.22 -18.41 -9.83
C TYR A 81 -20.21 -17.25 -8.83
N ARG A 82 -19.64 -16.10 -9.22
CA ARG A 82 -19.53 -14.92 -8.36
C ARG A 82 -20.88 -14.33 -7.95
N ALA A 83 -21.87 -14.39 -8.84
CA ALA A 83 -23.21 -13.89 -8.60
C ALA A 83 -24.03 -14.81 -7.69
N ALA A 84 -24.02 -16.12 -7.95
CA ALA A 84 -24.97 -17.06 -7.34
C ALA A 84 -24.35 -18.01 -6.29
N PHE A 85 -23.10 -18.43 -6.47
CA PHE A 85 -22.49 -19.52 -5.70
C PHE A 85 -21.28 -19.10 -4.85
N HIS A 86 -20.89 -17.82 -4.87
CA HIS A 86 -19.73 -17.36 -4.14
C HIS A 86 -19.94 -17.48 -2.63
N ARG A 87 -18.89 -17.92 -1.91
CA ARG A 87 -18.92 -18.08 -0.43
C ARG A 87 -19.23 -16.77 0.30
N LEU A 88 -18.99 -15.63 -0.34
CA LEU A 88 -19.30 -14.30 0.20
C LEU A 88 -20.72 -13.80 -0.11
N ASN A 89 -21.59 -14.60 -0.73
CA ASN A 89 -22.95 -14.16 -1.09
C ASN A 89 -23.85 -13.84 0.11
N ARG A 90 -23.50 -14.34 1.29
CA ARG A 90 -24.18 -14.01 2.55
C ARG A 90 -23.87 -12.61 3.07
N PHE A 91 -22.79 -11.97 2.61
CA PHE A 91 -22.40 -10.64 3.09
C PHE A 91 -23.05 -9.54 2.23
N PRO A 92 -23.58 -8.48 2.85
CA PRO A 92 -24.21 -7.38 2.15
C PRO A 92 -23.18 -6.53 1.40
N GLY A 93 -23.63 -5.72 0.44
CA GLY A 93 -22.77 -4.83 -0.34
C GLY A 93 -23.32 -4.55 -1.74
N PRO A 94 -22.72 -3.62 -2.48
CA PRO A 94 -23.15 -3.28 -3.84
C PRO A 94 -23.16 -4.50 -4.76
N PHE A 95 -24.20 -4.65 -5.58
CA PHE A 95 -24.33 -5.82 -6.46
C PHE A 95 -23.15 -5.97 -7.43
N LEU A 96 -22.69 -4.87 -8.03
CA LEU A 96 -21.55 -4.89 -8.96
C LEU A 96 -20.23 -5.29 -8.29
N ALA A 97 -20.06 -4.97 -6.99
CA ALA A 97 -18.89 -5.40 -6.23
C ALA A 97 -18.83 -6.93 -6.10
N ARG A 98 -19.98 -7.62 -6.14
CA ARG A 98 -20.02 -9.10 -6.12
C ARG A 98 -19.38 -9.71 -7.36
N LEU A 99 -19.49 -9.04 -8.51
CA LEU A 99 -19.04 -9.55 -9.80
C LEU A 99 -17.56 -9.25 -10.05
N SER A 100 -17.10 -8.07 -9.63
CA SER A 100 -15.76 -7.59 -9.97
C SER A 100 -15.23 -6.50 -9.05
N ASN A 101 -13.91 -6.50 -8.85
CA ASN A 101 -13.19 -5.42 -8.18
C ASN A 101 -13.14 -4.13 -9.02
N PHE A 102 -13.47 -4.20 -10.32
CA PHE A 102 -13.59 -3.01 -11.18
C PHE A 102 -14.63 -2.00 -10.66
N TYR A 103 -15.67 -2.47 -9.96
CA TYR A 103 -16.63 -1.57 -9.33
C TYR A 103 -15.92 -0.58 -8.41
N PHE A 104 -15.09 -1.08 -7.49
CA PHE A 104 -14.44 -0.25 -6.51
C PHE A 104 -13.23 0.50 -7.08
N ALA A 105 -12.53 -0.08 -8.06
CA ALA A 105 -11.52 0.66 -8.85
C ALA A 105 -12.11 1.92 -9.52
N VAL A 106 -13.32 1.83 -10.10
CA VAL A 106 -14.00 2.99 -10.70
C VAL A 106 -14.44 4.00 -9.65
N VAL A 107 -14.89 3.55 -8.48
CA VAL A 107 -15.25 4.44 -7.36
C VAL A 107 -14.00 5.22 -6.90
N THR A 108 -12.90 4.53 -6.61
CA THR A 108 -11.63 5.12 -6.20
C THR A 108 -11.10 6.10 -7.25
N PHE A 109 -11.10 5.72 -8.53
CA PHE A 109 -10.61 6.58 -9.63
C PHE A 109 -11.38 7.89 -9.78
N LYS A 110 -12.70 7.90 -9.53
CA LYS A 110 -13.51 9.10 -9.74
C LYS A 110 -13.29 10.19 -8.70
N LYS A 111 -13.07 9.82 -7.44
CA LYS A 111 -13.06 10.77 -6.31
C LYS A 111 -11.75 10.82 -5.55
N HIS A 112 -10.91 9.79 -5.63
CA HIS A 112 -9.69 9.63 -4.82
C HIS A 112 -9.95 9.67 -3.30
N GLN A 113 -11.20 9.44 -2.88
CA GLN A 113 -11.67 9.51 -1.49
C GLN A 113 -12.34 8.19 -1.08
N GLU A 114 -11.67 7.07 -1.39
CA GLU A 114 -12.17 5.72 -1.15
C GLU A 114 -12.70 5.51 0.28
N TYR A 115 -12.02 6.07 1.27
CA TYR A 115 -12.39 5.95 2.67
C TYR A 115 -13.78 6.55 2.98
N ILE A 116 -14.20 7.62 2.28
CA ILE A 116 -15.53 8.21 2.41
C ILE A 116 -16.58 7.28 1.80
N ASP A 117 -16.29 6.70 0.64
CA ASP A 117 -17.19 5.75 0.01
C ASP A 117 -17.31 4.46 0.85
N LEU A 118 -16.23 3.97 1.48
CA LEU A 118 -16.26 2.87 2.45
C LEU A 118 -17.12 3.21 3.66
N ASP A 119 -16.95 4.39 4.25
CA ASP A 119 -17.73 4.85 5.39
C ASP A 119 -19.24 4.90 5.07
N ASN A 120 -19.60 5.45 3.91
CA ASN A 120 -20.98 5.47 3.44
C ASN A 120 -21.55 4.07 3.20
N LEU A 121 -20.73 3.13 2.72
CA LEU A 121 -21.13 1.74 2.57
C LEU A 121 -21.39 1.07 3.92
N HIS A 122 -20.54 1.31 4.92
CA HIS A 122 -20.74 0.78 6.28
C HIS A 122 -21.99 1.38 6.94
N LYS A 123 -22.24 2.69 6.78
CA LYS A 123 -23.50 3.32 7.21
C LYS A 123 -24.75 2.69 6.58
N LYS A 124 -24.64 2.15 5.37
CA LYS A 124 -25.75 1.53 4.63
C LYS A 124 -25.94 0.03 4.89
N TYR A 125 -24.84 -0.72 4.99
CA TYR A 125 -24.85 -2.18 4.98
C TYR A 125 -24.42 -2.81 6.31
N GLY A 126 -23.95 -2.00 7.28
CA GLY A 126 -23.47 -2.46 8.58
C GLY A 126 -21.97 -2.73 8.61
N ASP A 127 -21.53 -3.49 9.62
CA ASP A 127 -20.11 -3.61 9.97
C ASP A 127 -19.29 -4.46 8.99
N VAL A 128 -19.94 -5.34 8.21
CA VAL A 128 -19.26 -6.21 7.24
C VAL A 128 -19.84 -5.97 5.85
N VAL A 129 -19.02 -5.45 4.94
CA VAL A 129 -19.44 -5.11 3.59
C VAL A 129 -18.58 -5.78 2.54
N ARG A 130 -19.21 -6.43 1.56
CA ARG A 130 -18.54 -6.94 0.37
C ARG A 130 -18.28 -5.82 -0.62
N ILE A 131 -17.00 -5.51 -0.81
CA ILE A 131 -16.50 -4.42 -1.66
C ILE A 131 -15.79 -4.91 -2.93
N GLY A 132 -15.59 -6.22 -3.07
CA GLY A 132 -15.03 -6.84 -4.26
C GLY A 132 -15.51 -8.27 -4.44
N ALA A 133 -15.06 -8.91 -5.53
CA ALA A 133 -15.50 -10.26 -5.89
C ALA A 133 -15.19 -11.25 -4.75
N SER A 134 -14.01 -11.12 -4.15
CA SER A 134 -13.53 -11.89 -2.99
C SER A 134 -13.01 -10.98 -1.86
N THR A 135 -13.54 -9.75 -1.75
CA THR A 135 -13.04 -8.74 -0.79
C THR A 135 -14.13 -8.26 0.16
N LEU A 136 -13.84 -8.26 1.45
CA LEU A 136 -14.66 -7.67 2.51
C LEU A 136 -13.96 -6.47 3.17
N SER A 137 -14.74 -5.44 3.48
CA SER A 137 -14.39 -4.39 4.43
C SER A 137 -15.07 -4.71 5.76
N ILE A 138 -14.32 -4.68 6.87
CA ILE A 138 -14.78 -5.09 8.21
C ILE A 138 -14.53 -3.94 9.19
N ALA A 139 -15.60 -3.23 9.56
CA ALA A 139 -15.60 -2.13 10.53
C ALA A 139 -16.04 -2.61 11.93
N ASP A 140 -15.53 -3.77 12.35
CA ASP A 140 -15.74 -4.35 13.69
C ASP A 140 -14.39 -4.38 14.42
N PRO A 141 -14.24 -3.77 15.61
CA PRO A 141 -12.95 -3.75 16.31
C PRO A 141 -12.44 -5.14 16.71
N ARG A 142 -13.33 -6.13 16.88
CA ARG A 142 -12.92 -7.52 17.13
C ARG A 142 -12.09 -8.05 15.97
N ALA A 143 -12.29 -7.53 14.76
CA ALA A 143 -11.50 -7.89 13.60
C ALA A 143 -10.03 -7.45 13.72
N LEU A 144 -9.72 -6.38 14.48
CA LEU A 144 -8.33 -5.92 14.66
C LEU A 144 -7.46 -7.02 15.26
N GLN A 145 -7.97 -7.71 16.29
CA GLN A 145 -7.28 -8.81 16.93
C GLN A 145 -7.03 -9.98 15.96
N ALA A 146 -8.07 -10.38 15.24
CA ALA A 146 -8.04 -11.56 14.36
C ALA A 146 -7.25 -11.32 13.05
N VAL A 147 -7.31 -10.11 12.50
CA VAL A 147 -6.73 -9.76 11.20
C VAL A 147 -5.30 -9.21 11.31
N HIS A 148 -4.96 -8.51 12.40
CA HIS A 148 -3.66 -7.81 12.51
C HIS A 148 -2.78 -8.24 13.69
N LEU A 149 -3.34 -8.56 14.86
CA LEU A 149 -2.53 -8.82 16.07
C LEU A 149 -2.16 -10.29 16.23
N SER A 150 -3.11 -11.17 16.56
CA SER A 150 -2.89 -12.62 16.66
C SER A 150 -3.23 -13.32 15.35
N THR A 151 -2.69 -12.79 14.25
CA THR A 151 -3.19 -13.08 12.92
C THR A 151 -2.46 -14.24 12.25
N LYS A 152 -3.24 -15.15 11.66
CA LYS A 152 -2.76 -16.08 10.62
C LYS A 152 -2.93 -15.51 9.22
N CYS A 153 -3.56 -14.35 9.09
CA CYS A 153 -3.75 -13.72 7.79
C CYS A 153 -2.40 -13.28 7.23
N VAL A 154 -2.24 -13.41 5.92
CA VAL A 154 -1.07 -12.93 5.22
C VAL A 154 -1.37 -11.59 4.53
N LYS A 155 -0.32 -10.84 4.21
CA LYS A 155 -0.44 -9.64 3.38
C LYS A 155 -1.02 -10.01 1.99
N GLY A 156 -1.96 -9.21 1.49
CA GLY A 156 -2.60 -9.46 0.20
C GLY A 156 -1.78 -9.04 -1.02
N PRO A 157 -2.33 -9.24 -2.24
CA PRO A 157 -1.64 -8.96 -3.51
C PRO A 157 -1.13 -7.52 -3.70
N TRP A 158 -1.72 -6.53 -3.03
CA TRP A 158 -1.26 -5.13 -3.03
C TRP A 158 0.19 -5.01 -2.60
N TYR A 159 0.66 -5.86 -1.69
CA TYR A 159 2.05 -5.84 -1.25
C TYR A 159 3.04 -6.38 -2.31
N ASN A 160 2.57 -6.83 -3.46
CA ASN A 160 3.41 -7.10 -4.63
C ASN A 160 3.68 -5.84 -5.48
N VAL A 161 3.27 -4.64 -5.04
CA VAL A 161 3.39 -3.38 -5.79
C VAL A 161 4.84 -3.06 -6.21
N LEU A 162 5.83 -3.47 -5.42
CA LEU A 162 7.26 -3.30 -5.71
C LEU A 162 7.91 -4.52 -6.36
N ALA A 163 7.16 -5.59 -6.67
CA ALA A 163 7.75 -6.83 -7.17
C ALA A 163 8.58 -6.59 -8.47
N PRO A 164 9.77 -7.19 -8.59
CA PRO A 164 10.32 -8.25 -7.73
C PRO A 164 11.06 -7.76 -6.49
N GLU A 165 11.26 -6.45 -6.32
CA GLU A 165 11.85 -5.88 -5.11
C GLU A 165 10.93 -6.09 -3.88
N ARG A 166 11.52 -6.36 -2.70
CA ARG A 166 10.75 -6.54 -1.45
C ARG A 166 11.36 -5.75 -0.31
N SER A 167 10.68 -4.70 0.10
CA SER A 167 10.93 -4.03 1.39
C SER A 167 10.39 -4.86 2.55
N LEU A 168 10.78 -4.53 3.77
CA LEU A 168 10.20 -5.09 4.99
C LEU A 168 8.66 -4.95 4.98
N GLN A 169 8.12 -3.78 4.60
CA GLN A 169 6.68 -3.55 4.56
C GLN A 169 5.97 -4.45 3.53
N THR A 170 6.61 -4.74 2.41
CA THR A 170 6.03 -5.57 1.33
C THR A 170 6.30 -7.06 1.45
N GLU A 171 7.22 -7.50 2.33
CA GLU A 171 7.49 -8.92 2.54
C GLU A 171 6.25 -9.63 3.10
N ARG A 172 5.75 -10.62 2.35
CA ARG A 172 4.52 -11.37 2.62
C ARG A 172 4.79 -12.69 3.35
N ASP A 173 6.02 -13.22 3.23
CA ASP A 173 6.48 -14.38 3.99
C ASP A 173 6.75 -13.96 5.44
N GLN A 174 5.98 -14.53 6.38
CA GLN A 174 6.05 -14.15 7.79
C GLN A 174 7.41 -14.47 8.42
N ALA A 175 8.06 -15.58 8.03
CA ALA A 175 9.34 -15.98 8.60
C ALA A 175 10.46 -15.06 8.10
N LYS A 176 10.48 -14.74 6.81
CA LYS A 176 11.44 -13.78 6.23
C LYS A 176 11.23 -12.38 6.78
N HIS A 177 9.96 -11.96 6.91
CA HIS A 177 9.62 -10.69 7.54
C HIS A 177 10.13 -10.64 8.98
N ALA A 178 9.87 -11.66 9.79
CA ALA A 178 10.32 -11.71 11.17
C ALA A 178 11.86 -11.66 11.30
N ALA A 179 12.58 -12.36 10.42
CA ALA A 179 14.04 -12.31 10.38
C ALA A 179 14.56 -10.89 10.06
N ARG A 180 14.03 -10.26 9.01
CA ARG A 180 14.40 -8.90 8.61
C ARG A 180 13.99 -7.85 9.65
N ARG A 181 12.83 -8.03 10.29
CA ARG A 181 12.31 -7.11 11.31
C ARG A 181 13.25 -6.96 12.50
N LYS A 182 13.91 -8.04 12.92
CA LYS A 182 14.91 -8.00 14.01
C LYS A 182 16.07 -7.05 13.74
N VAL A 183 16.47 -6.89 12.47
CA VAL A 183 17.54 -5.97 12.06
C VAL A 183 17.03 -4.54 12.12
N TRP A 184 15.83 -4.31 11.57
CA TRP A 184 15.15 -3.01 11.62
C TRP A 184 14.93 -2.51 13.04
N ASP A 185 14.50 -3.37 13.97
CA ASP A 185 14.22 -2.98 15.36
C ASP A 185 15.45 -2.40 16.07
N ARG A 186 16.69 -2.73 15.63
CA ARG A 186 17.91 -2.12 16.18
C ARG A 186 17.98 -0.61 15.89
N GLY A 187 17.62 -0.23 14.66
CA GLY A 187 17.56 1.16 14.20
C GLY A 187 16.44 1.98 14.85
N PHE A 188 15.46 1.33 15.47
CA PHE A 188 14.36 2.01 16.20
C PHE A 188 14.40 1.76 17.71
N SER A 189 15.53 1.28 18.23
CA SER A 189 15.72 1.13 19.68
C SER A 189 15.79 2.49 20.38
N THR A 190 15.40 2.57 21.66
CA THR A 190 15.50 3.80 22.46
C THR A 190 16.89 4.42 22.42
N LYS A 191 17.94 3.59 22.39
CA LYS A 191 19.33 4.04 22.27
C LYS A 191 19.62 4.67 20.90
N ALA A 192 19.12 4.06 19.82
CA ALA A 192 19.31 4.60 18.47
C ALA A 192 18.55 5.91 18.28
N LEU A 193 17.30 6.00 18.76
CA LEU A 193 16.47 7.20 18.64
C LEU A 193 17.11 8.44 19.29
N ARG A 194 17.78 8.29 20.44
CA ARG A 194 18.54 9.39 21.08
C ARG A 194 19.65 9.95 20.19
N ASN A 195 20.26 9.13 19.35
CA ASN A 195 21.28 9.60 18.42
C ASN A 195 20.70 10.36 17.22
N TYR A 196 19.39 10.25 16.97
CA TYR A 196 18.70 10.92 15.88
C TYR A 196 18.13 12.26 16.30
N GLU A 197 17.92 12.46 17.59
CA GLU A 197 17.32 13.66 18.17
C GLU A 197 17.99 14.94 17.67
N SER A 198 19.31 15.04 17.74
CA SER A 198 20.05 16.21 17.25
C SER A 198 19.84 16.49 15.75
N ARG A 199 19.68 15.43 14.94
CA ARG A 199 19.36 15.59 13.51
C ARG A 199 17.94 16.10 13.32
N VAL A 200 16.97 15.57 14.07
CA VAL A 200 15.58 16.02 14.00
C VAL A 200 15.45 17.46 14.47
N SER A 201 16.12 17.84 15.57
CA SER A 201 16.15 19.22 16.07
C SER A 201 16.73 20.18 15.03
N TYR A 202 17.82 19.81 14.36
CA TYR A 202 18.41 20.62 13.28
C TYR A 202 17.40 20.99 12.17
N TYR A 203 16.60 20.03 11.69
CA TYR A 203 15.57 20.33 10.69
C TYR A 203 14.36 21.06 11.28
N SER A 204 14.08 20.86 12.57
CA SER A 204 13.00 21.54 13.28
C SER A 204 13.33 23.04 13.42
N ASP A 205 14.57 23.38 13.77
CA ASP A 205 15.06 24.76 13.82
C ASP A 205 14.97 25.45 12.46
N LYS A 206 15.29 24.74 11.37
CA LYS A 206 15.12 25.27 10.00
C LYS A 206 13.67 25.57 9.68
N LEU A 207 12.76 24.66 10.01
CA LEU A 207 11.32 24.86 9.80
C LEU A 207 10.83 26.06 10.61
N LEU A 208 11.21 26.16 11.89
CA LEU A 208 10.85 27.27 12.76
C LEU A 208 11.43 28.60 12.28
N ALA A 209 12.68 28.62 11.81
CA ALA A 209 13.31 29.81 11.23
C ALA A 209 12.54 30.31 10.00
N HIS A 210 12.11 29.39 9.11
CA HIS A 210 11.26 29.75 7.98
C HIS A 210 9.92 30.33 8.43
N ILE A 211 9.21 29.66 9.35
CA ILE A 211 7.93 30.14 9.90
C ILE A 211 8.10 31.53 10.53
N GLY A 212 9.16 31.74 11.32
CA GLY A 212 9.46 33.03 11.94
C GLY A 212 9.74 34.13 10.92
N SER A 213 10.49 33.81 9.84
CA SER A 213 10.78 34.75 8.75
C SER A 213 9.53 35.15 7.95
N ALA A 214 8.53 34.27 7.91
CA ALA A 214 7.25 34.48 7.23
C ALA A 214 6.18 35.09 8.14
N SER A 215 6.54 35.59 9.32
CA SER A 215 5.58 36.15 10.28
C SER A 215 4.70 37.22 9.64
N GLY A 216 3.38 37.08 9.82
CA GLY A 216 2.37 37.95 9.20
C GLY A 216 2.01 37.61 7.75
N VAL A 217 2.65 36.62 7.14
CA VAL A 217 2.36 36.13 5.78
C VAL A 217 1.80 34.71 5.85
N PRO A 218 0.68 34.40 5.17
CA PRO A 218 0.17 33.03 5.11
C PRO A 218 1.19 32.06 4.50
N VAL A 219 1.36 30.90 5.14
CA VAL A 219 2.25 29.82 4.69
C VAL A 219 1.43 28.55 4.46
N ASP A 220 1.75 27.80 3.40
CA ASP A 220 1.19 26.47 3.19
C ASP A 220 1.86 25.46 4.13
N ALA A 221 1.26 25.26 5.30
CA ALA A 221 1.78 24.35 6.31
C ALA A 221 1.95 22.92 5.78
N SER A 222 1.05 22.44 4.93
CA SER A 222 1.12 21.08 4.39
C SER A 222 2.35 20.87 3.51
N LEU A 223 2.70 21.87 2.70
CA LEU A 223 3.90 21.85 1.88
C LEU A 223 5.18 21.87 2.72
N TRP A 224 5.23 22.73 3.74
CA TRP A 224 6.42 22.85 4.60
C TRP A 224 6.60 21.65 5.53
N PHE A 225 5.53 21.02 6.00
CA PHE A 225 5.63 19.74 6.71
C PHE A 225 6.10 18.60 5.80
N ASN A 226 5.72 18.60 4.52
CA ASN A 226 6.32 17.70 3.54
C ASN A 226 7.84 17.95 3.42
N PHE A 227 8.27 19.20 3.21
CA PHE A 227 9.70 19.50 3.12
C PHE A 227 10.47 19.06 4.37
N TYR A 228 9.93 19.36 5.55
CA TYR A 228 10.49 18.94 6.82
C TYR A 228 10.63 17.42 6.93
N SER A 229 9.54 16.67 6.78
CA SER A 229 9.57 15.23 7.00
C SER A 229 10.44 14.51 5.96
N PHE A 230 10.46 14.96 4.72
CA PHE A 230 11.35 14.40 3.71
C PHE A 230 12.81 14.72 3.95
N ASP A 231 13.17 15.93 4.36
CA ASP A 231 14.56 16.28 4.66
C ASP A 231 15.08 15.47 5.86
N VAL A 232 14.27 15.35 6.92
CA VAL A 232 14.57 14.52 8.10
C VAL A 232 14.79 13.06 7.69
N MET A 233 13.85 12.48 6.96
CA MET A 233 13.95 11.06 6.59
C MET A 233 14.97 10.81 5.49
N GLY A 234 15.26 11.79 4.63
CA GLY A 234 16.38 11.74 3.70
C GLY A 234 17.71 11.59 4.44
N ASP A 235 17.91 12.36 5.50
CA ASP A 235 19.08 12.24 6.37
C ASP A 235 19.12 10.89 7.08
N LEU A 236 18.03 10.50 7.75
CA LEU A 236 17.96 9.26 8.53
C LEU A 236 17.99 7.97 7.68
N SER A 237 17.80 8.07 6.35
CA SER A 237 17.83 6.92 5.43
C SER A 237 19.05 6.93 4.50
N LEU A 238 19.27 8.02 3.78
CA LEU A 238 20.28 8.16 2.75
C LEU A 238 21.50 8.95 3.22
N GLY A 239 21.54 9.36 4.50
CA GLY A 239 22.62 10.17 5.07
C GLY A 239 22.71 11.57 4.47
N ARG A 240 21.65 12.06 3.82
CA ARG A 240 21.61 13.40 3.20
C ARG A 240 20.21 13.99 3.16
N SER A 241 20.11 15.29 3.40
CA SER A 241 18.89 16.07 3.17
C SER A 241 18.54 16.14 1.67
N PHE A 242 17.29 16.46 1.35
CA PHE A 242 16.89 16.86 0.00
C PHE A 242 16.95 18.38 -0.20
N GLU A 243 17.38 19.13 0.83
CA GLU A 243 17.57 20.59 0.84
C GLU A 243 16.28 21.35 0.50
N MET A 244 15.12 20.77 0.83
CA MET A 244 13.83 21.35 0.51
C MET A 244 13.45 22.48 1.46
N LEU A 245 13.81 22.37 2.74
CA LEU A 245 13.65 23.45 3.72
C LEU A 245 14.50 24.68 3.37
N ASP A 246 15.72 24.48 2.86
CA ASP A 246 16.61 25.59 2.49
C ASP A 246 16.20 26.25 1.17
N SER A 247 15.82 25.44 0.17
CA SER A 247 15.50 25.95 -1.16
C SER A 247 14.06 26.42 -1.32
N GLY A 248 13.15 26.00 -0.43
CA GLY A 248 11.71 26.19 -0.56
C GLY A 248 11.13 25.49 -1.81
N LYS A 249 11.82 24.51 -2.37
CA LYS A 249 11.45 23.84 -3.62
C LYS A 249 11.38 22.34 -3.44
N ALA A 250 10.26 21.77 -3.89
CA ALA A 250 10.05 20.34 -3.96
C ALA A 250 11.14 19.63 -4.79
N HIS A 251 11.92 18.78 -4.13
CA HIS A 251 12.88 17.89 -4.76
C HIS A 251 12.17 16.88 -5.67
N PHE A 252 12.82 16.46 -6.76
CA PHE A 252 12.19 15.61 -7.76
C PHE A 252 11.73 14.26 -7.17
N PHE A 253 12.41 13.75 -6.14
CA PHE A 253 12.09 12.49 -5.47
C PHE A 253 10.67 12.51 -4.87
N MET A 254 10.32 13.59 -4.17
CA MET A 254 8.98 13.77 -3.59
C MET A 254 7.91 13.77 -4.68
N LYS A 255 8.13 14.51 -5.78
CA LYS A 255 7.19 14.55 -6.91
C LYS A 255 7.00 13.18 -7.56
N ALA A 256 8.11 12.50 -7.86
CA ALA A 256 8.08 11.17 -8.46
C ALA A 256 7.39 10.14 -7.56
N LEU A 257 7.57 10.26 -6.25
CA LEU A 257 6.90 9.43 -5.26
C LEU A 257 5.39 9.68 -5.25
N HIS A 258 4.95 10.94 -5.17
CA HIS A 258 3.53 11.27 -5.13
C HIS A 258 2.82 10.83 -6.42
N GLU A 259 3.46 10.99 -7.59
CA GLU A 259 2.96 10.46 -8.87
C GLU A 259 2.86 8.92 -8.85
N PHE A 260 3.88 8.23 -8.31
CA PHE A 260 3.86 6.78 -8.18
C PHE A 260 2.73 6.31 -7.26
N MET A 261 2.59 6.92 -6.08
CA MET A 261 1.56 6.57 -5.10
C MET A 261 0.15 6.89 -5.59
N PHE A 262 -0.02 7.95 -6.38
CA PHE A 262 -1.27 8.23 -7.07
C PHE A 262 -1.67 7.08 -7.99
N MET A 263 -0.73 6.60 -8.82
CA MET A 263 -0.96 5.45 -9.70
C MET A 263 -1.26 4.17 -8.91
N VAL A 264 -0.52 3.91 -7.82
CA VAL A 264 -0.82 2.77 -6.93
C VAL A 264 -2.22 2.87 -6.35
N GLY A 265 -2.66 4.07 -5.95
CA GLY A 265 -4.01 4.33 -5.45
C GLY A 265 -5.10 4.05 -6.49
N VAL A 266 -4.91 4.50 -7.73
CA VAL A 266 -5.86 4.25 -8.84
C VAL A 266 -6.05 2.75 -9.12
N PHE A 267 -4.97 1.98 -9.05
CA PHE A 267 -5.00 0.55 -9.37
C PHE A 267 -5.15 -0.36 -8.15
N SER A 268 -5.29 0.17 -6.92
CA SER A 268 -5.24 -0.56 -5.65
C SER A 268 -6.11 -1.83 -5.61
N HIS A 269 -7.28 -1.80 -6.28
CA HIS A 269 -8.25 -2.91 -6.36
C HIS A 269 -8.03 -3.88 -7.52
N ILE A 270 -7.14 -3.55 -8.45
CA ILE A 270 -6.80 -4.29 -9.68
C ILE A 270 -5.28 -4.33 -9.88
N MET A 271 -4.55 -4.78 -8.85
CA MET A 271 -3.07 -4.77 -8.82
C MET A 271 -2.40 -5.52 -9.96
N TRP A 272 -3.03 -6.57 -10.49
CA TRP A 272 -2.55 -7.22 -11.70
C TRP A 272 -2.38 -6.24 -12.87
N ALA A 273 -3.29 -5.28 -13.05
CA ALA A 273 -3.26 -4.33 -14.14
C ALA A 273 -2.09 -3.35 -13.98
N PHE A 274 -1.86 -2.85 -12.76
CA PHE A 274 -0.70 -2.03 -12.44
C PHE A 274 0.61 -2.73 -12.79
N ARG A 275 0.74 -4.01 -12.40
CA ARG A 275 1.94 -4.81 -12.68
C ARG A 275 2.14 -5.03 -14.18
N THR A 276 1.08 -5.35 -14.92
CA THR A 276 1.16 -5.52 -16.38
C THR A 276 1.54 -4.22 -17.10
N ILE A 277 0.99 -3.09 -16.67
CA ILE A 277 1.33 -1.76 -17.25
C ILE A 277 2.81 -1.43 -16.97
N ASN A 278 3.28 -1.59 -15.74
CA ASN A 278 4.67 -1.29 -15.37
C ASN A 278 5.69 -2.28 -15.97
N ALA A 279 5.28 -3.49 -16.31
CA ALA A 279 6.12 -4.44 -17.05
C ALA A 279 6.31 -4.02 -18.53
N THR A 280 5.50 -3.11 -19.06
CA THR A 280 5.55 -2.69 -20.47
C THR A 280 6.58 -1.57 -20.66
N PRO A 281 7.64 -1.75 -21.48
CA PRO A 281 8.74 -0.79 -21.62
C PRO A 281 8.34 0.63 -22.03
N ILE A 282 7.25 0.76 -22.81
CA ILE A 282 6.76 2.03 -23.36
C ILE A 282 6.27 2.99 -22.25
N VAL A 283 5.71 2.45 -21.17
CA VAL A 283 5.05 3.23 -20.10
C VAL A 283 6.01 3.51 -18.92
N ASN A 284 7.21 2.93 -18.93
CA ASN A 284 8.03 2.77 -17.72
C ASN A 284 9.18 3.78 -17.55
N SER A 285 9.29 4.80 -18.40
CA SER A 285 10.47 5.69 -18.44
C SER A 285 10.72 6.46 -17.13
N ALA A 286 9.66 6.90 -16.44
CA ALA A 286 9.75 7.56 -15.13
C ALA A 286 10.24 6.58 -14.04
N SER A 287 9.72 5.35 -14.02
CA SER A 287 10.17 4.32 -13.09
C SER A 287 11.64 3.94 -13.31
N VAL A 288 12.08 3.86 -14.57
CA VAL A 288 13.49 3.59 -14.91
C VAL A 288 14.41 4.67 -14.34
N LYS A 289 14.05 5.95 -14.51
CA LYS A 289 14.80 7.07 -13.91
C LYS A 289 14.83 6.99 -12.38
N PHE A 290 13.67 6.71 -11.77
CA PHE A 290 13.56 6.56 -10.31
C PHE A 290 14.45 5.43 -9.78
N LYS A 291 14.38 4.24 -10.40
CA LYS A 291 15.22 3.08 -10.03
C LYS A 291 16.71 3.37 -10.21
N ALA A 292 17.10 4.09 -11.27
CA ALA A 292 18.48 4.50 -11.48
C ALA A 292 18.97 5.44 -10.37
N TRP A 293 18.17 6.44 -9.99
CA TRP A 293 18.51 7.35 -8.91
C TRP A 293 18.59 6.64 -7.55
N VAL A 294 17.67 5.71 -7.25
CA VAL A 294 17.74 4.93 -6.00
C VAL A 294 19.04 4.13 -5.95
N LYS A 295 19.41 3.47 -7.05
CA LYS A 295 20.66 2.71 -7.15
C LYS A 295 21.87 3.61 -6.91
N GLU A 296 21.91 4.79 -7.52
CA GLU A 296 23.00 5.75 -7.36
C GLU A 296 23.07 6.29 -5.91
N SER A 297 21.92 6.64 -5.34
CA SER A 297 21.83 7.19 -3.99
C SER A 297 22.25 6.17 -2.93
N LEU A 298 21.82 4.91 -3.11
CA LEU A 298 22.23 3.80 -2.25
C LEU A 298 23.74 3.56 -2.35
N GLN A 299 24.28 3.55 -3.57
CA GLN A 299 25.73 3.35 -3.77
C GLN A 299 26.52 4.46 -3.07
N LYS A 300 26.15 5.72 -3.29
CA LYS A 300 26.77 6.88 -2.61
C LYS A 300 26.69 6.74 -1.09
N ARG A 301 25.57 6.28 -0.55
CA ARG A 301 25.38 6.05 0.89
C ARG A 301 26.22 4.87 1.43
N MET A 302 26.47 3.84 0.63
CA MET A 302 27.33 2.72 1.00
C MET A 302 28.82 3.11 1.00
N ASP A 303 29.21 4.00 0.08
CA ASP A 303 30.58 4.51 -0.09
C ASP A 303 30.92 5.60 0.93
N ASN A 304 29.91 6.34 1.41
CA ASN A 304 30.04 7.42 2.39
C ASN A 304 29.19 7.11 3.64
N PRO A 305 29.65 6.23 4.54
CA PRO A 305 28.93 5.97 5.79
C PRO A 305 28.95 7.21 6.70
N PRO A 306 27.84 7.54 7.40
CA PRO A 306 27.80 8.65 8.33
C PRO A 306 28.58 8.32 9.61
N ASP A 307 29.16 9.34 10.25
CA ASP A 307 29.90 9.20 11.51
C ASP A 307 29.01 8.67 12.64
N ILE A 308 27.78 9.17 12.71
CA ILE A 308 26.75 8.68 13.63
C ILE A 308 25.87 7.69 12.85
N PRO A 309 25.69 6.44 13.31
CA PRO A 309 24.82 5.48 12.63
C PRO A 309 23.39 6.01 12.54
N ASP A 310 22.76 5.92 11.37
CA ASP A 310 21.34 6.24 11.13
C ASP A 310 20.48 4.94 11.11
N VAL A 311 19.21 5.03 10.73
CA VAL A 311 18.31 3.85 10.68
C VAL A 311 18.83 2.84 9.66
N PHE A 312 19.35 3.32 8.54
CA PHE A 312 19.75 2.48 7.42
C PHE A 312 21.14 1.86 7.59
N SER A 313 22.01 2.43 8.43
CA SER A 313 23.30 1.84 8.82
C SER A 313 23.13 0.38 9.28
N TRP A 314 22.13 0.09 10.12
CA TRP A 314 21.89 -1.26 10.64
C TRP A 314 21.54 -2.27 9.54
N ILE A 315 20.85 -1.82 8.48
CA ILE A 315 20.44 -2.66 7.35
C ILE A 315 21.60 -2.87 6.39
N ILE A 316 22.39 -1.82 6.14
CA ILE A 316 23.63 -1.91 5.34
C ILE A 316 24.64 -2.84 6.01
N ASP A 317 24.80 -2.77 7.33
CA ASP A 317 25.74 -3.61 8.07
C ASP A 317 25.35 -5.10 7.99
N GLU A 318 24.06 -5.40 8.13
CA GLU A 318 23.55 -6.76 7.91
C GLU A 318 23.78 -7.21 6.46
N TYR A 319 23.57 -6.33 5.48
CA TYR A 319 23.85 -6.66 4.08
C TYR A 319 25.33 -6.94 3.83
N LYS A 320 26.23 -6.13 4.43
CA LYS A 320 27.69 -6.28 4.32
C LYS A 320 28.23 -7.50 5.08
N SER A 321 27.50 -8.01 6.08
CA SER A 321 27.89 -9.24 6.80
C SER A 321 27.79 -10.50 5.93
N HIS A 322 27.06 -10.42 4.80
CA HIS A 322 26.95 -11.49 3.83
C HIS A 322 28.12 -11.44 2.82
N PRO A 323 29.00 -12.46 2.76
CA PRO A 323 30.20 -12.43 1.91
C PRO A 323 29.88 -12.33 0.41
N GLN A 324 28.74 -12.91 -0.01
CA GLN A 324 28.23 -12.84 -1.38
C GLN A 324 26.71 -12.67 -1.34
N PRO A 325 26.21 -11.42 -1.32
CA PRO A 325 24.78 -11.18 -1.31
C PRO A 325 24.15 -11.63 -2.64
N THR A 326 23.03 -12.33 -2.54
CA THR A 326 22.22 -12.71 -3.71
C THR A 326 21.61 -11.49 -4.39
N GLN A 327 21.21 -11.64 -5.66
CA GLN A 327 20.52 -10.58 -6.39
C GLN A 327 19.25 -10.10 -5.65
N GLN A 328 18.49 -11.03 -5.04
CA GLN A 328 17.31 -10.68 -4.26
C GLN A 328 17.67 -9.85 -3.03
N GLN A 329 18.74 -10.18 -2.31
CA GLN A 329 19.18 -9.37 -1.15
C GLN A 329 19.57 -7.95 -1.56
N THR A 330 20.21 -7.78 -2.72
CA THR A 330 20.51 -6.43 -3.25
C THR A 330 19.23 -5.66 -3.61
N MET A 331 18.23 -6.35 -4.18
CA MET A 331 16.94 -5.74 -4.49
C MET A 331 16.17 -5.36 -3.23
N ASP A 332 16.22 -6.20 -2.20
CA ASP A 332 15.57 -5.98 -0.91
C ASP A 332 16.20 -4.81 -0.15
N LEU A 333 17.54 -4.67 -0.19
CA LEU A 333 18.24 -3.51 0.37
C LEU A 333 17.79 -2.20 -0.27
N ARG A 334 17.65 -2.16 -1.60
CA ARG A 334 17.13 -0.97 -2.32
C ARG A 334 15.70 -0.65 -1.90
N ALA A 335 14.86 -1.67 -1.79
CA ALA A 335 13.48 -1.52 -1.36
C ALA A 335 13.37 -1.02 0.09
N ASP A 336 14.27 -1.45 0.97
CA ASP A 336 14.32 -0.98 2.36
C ASP A 336 14.76 0.48 2.46
N GLY A 337 15.77 0.91 1.68
CA GLY A 337 16.16 2.32 1.64
C GLY A 337 15.02 3.23 1.16
N ILE A 338 14.32 2.79 0.11
CA ILE A 338 13.09 3.42 -0.39
C ILE A 338 12.02 3.47 0.70
N LEU A 339 11.80 2.36 1.42
CA LEU A 339 10.79 2.25 2.46
C LEU A 339 11.02 3.26 3.59
N ILE A 340 12.24 3.39 4.10
CA ILE A 340 12.55 4.34 5.17
C ILE A 340 12.26 5.77 4.69
N ALA A 341 12.78 6.13 3.52
CA ALA A 341 12.63 7.48 2.97
C ALA A 341 11.16 7.83 2.69
N ILE A 342 10.35 6.89 2.20
CA ILE A 342 8.96 7.14 1.80
C ILE A 342 8.01 7.06 2.99
N ALA A 343 7.99 5.91 3.66
CA ALA A 343 6.95 5.61 4.63
C ALA A 343 7.06 6.53 5.86
N GLY A 344 8.28 6.94 6.23
CA GLY A 344 8.49 7.90 7.32
C GLY A 344 8.15 9.34 6.93
N SER A 345 8.32 9.73 5.67
CA SER A 345 8.15 11.13 5.25
C SER A 345 6.68 11.50 5.08
N ASP A 346 5.97 10.81 4.17
CA ASP A 346 4.60 11.18 3.78
C ASP A 346 3.63 11.04 4.96
N THR A 347 3.78 9.99 5.77
CA THR A 347 2.87 9.74 6.90
C THR A 347 3.07 10.77 8.01
N THR A 348 4.31 11.14 8.32
CA THR A 348 4.61 12.17 9.33
C THR A 348 4.14 13.54 8.85
N ALA A 349 4.38 13.90 7.58
CA ALA A 349 3.92 15.15 7.01
C ALA A 349 2.38 15.26 7.06
N ALA A 350 1.67 14.18 6.74
CA ALA A 350 0.21 14.13 6.85
C ALA A 350 -0.26 14.25 8.31
N ALA A 351 0.37 13.54 9.24
CA ALA A 351 0.04 13.62 10.67
C ALA A 351 0.22 15.04 11.23
N LEU A 352 1.33 15.71 10.90
CA LEU A 352 1.58 17.10 11.26
C LEU A 352 0.52 18.03 10.64
N THR A 353 0.22 17.84 9.34
CA THR A 353 -0.80 18.63 8.65
C THR A 353 -2.16 18.52 9.34
N TYR A 354 -2.58 17.30 9.70
CA TYR A 354 -3.84 17.09 10.40
C TYR A 354 -3.84 17.66 11.81
N LEU A 355 -2.77 17.44 12.59
CA LEU A 355 -2.65 18.01 13.93
C LEU A 355 -2.80 19.54 13.90
N PHE A 356 -2.03 20.21 13.05
CA PHE A 356 -2.07 21.68 12.98
C PHE A 356 -3.37 22.22 12.36
N MET A 357 -4.01 21.45 11.48
CA MET A 357 -5.35 21.79 10.98
C MET A 357 -6.40 21.73 12.11
N GLU A 358 -6.38 20.69 12.94
CA GLU A 358 -7.28 20.57 14.09
C GLU A 358 -6.99 21.67 15.12
N LEU A 359 -5.72 21.95 15.44
CA LEU A 359 -5.35 23.04 16.34
C LEU A 359 -5.81 24.41 15.81
N ALA A 360 -5.60 24.69 14.52
CA ALA A 360 -6.01 25.96 13.90
C ALA A 360 -7.53 26.18 13.93
N THR A 361 -8.33 25.11 14.04
CA THR A 361 -9.79 25.17 14.08
C THR A 361 -10.38 25.07 15.49
N HIS A 362 -9.55 24.75 16.50
CA HIS A 362 -9.93 24.62 17.91
C HIS A 362 -9.02 25.48 18.81
N PRO A 363 -9.28 26.81 18.94
CA PRO A 363 -8.43 27.73 19.67
C PRO A 363 -8.31 27.45 21.18
N ASP A 364 -9.34 26.85 21.77
CA ASP A 364 -9.38 26.42 23.17
C ASP A 364 -8.41 25.26 23.42
N VAL A 365 -8.42 24.25 22.55
CA VAL A 365 -7.45 23.13 22.58
C VAL A 365 -6.03 23.65 22.38
N THR A 366 -5.84 24.56 21.41
CA THR A 366 -4.53 25.16 21.15
C THR A 366 -3.98 25.88 22.39
N ARG A 367 -4.82 26.66 23.08
CA ARG A 367 -4.40 27.37 24.29
C ARG A 367 -4.03 26.42 25.42
N ALA A 368 -4.81 25.39 25.65
CA ALA A 368 -4.51 24.39 26.68
C ALA A 368 -3.20 23.64 26.39
N LEU A 369 -2.93 23.32 25.11
CA LEU A 369 -1.65 22.73 24.70
C LEU A 369 -0.48 23.69 24.90
N GLN A 370 -0.66 24.97 24.56
CA GLN A 370 0.35 26.01 24.81
C GLN A 370 0.65 26.16 26.30
N GLU A 371 -0.36 26.14 27.18
CA GLU A 371 -0.16 26.20 28.63
C GLU A 371 0.65 25.01 29.17
N GLU A 372 0.40 23.79 28.68
CA GLU A 372 1.18 22.60 29.05
C GLU A 372 2.64 22.72 28.58
N LEU A 373 2.86 23.21 27.35
CA LEU A 373 4.20 23.42 26.78
C LEU A 373 4.96 24.54 27.50
N ASP A 374 4.33 25.71 27.68
CA ASP A 374 4.94 26.87 28.35
C ASP A 374 5.40 26.52 29.76
N THR A 375 4.64 25.69 30.47
CA THR A 375 5.04 25.19 31.80
C THR A 375 6.33 24.36 31.72
N LEU A 376 6.42 23.44 30.75
CA LEU A 376 7.64 22.66 30.55
C LEU A 376 8.84 23.55 30.19
N PHE A 377 8.66 24.49 29.24
CA PHE A 377 9.74 25.37 28.79
C PHE A 377 10.21 26.38 29.85
N GLN A 378 9.37 26.68 30.86
CA GLN A 378 9.79 27.45 32.03
C GLN A 378 10.70 26.66 32.97
N GLU A 379 10.48 25.34 33.08
CA GLU A 379 11.28 24.44 33.92
C GLU A 379 12.57 23.99 33.22
N ASP A 380 12.49 23.72 31.93
CA ASP A 380 13.57 23.24 31.08
C ASP A 380 13.55 23.98 29.72
N PRO A 381 14.46 24.95 29.48
CA PRO A 381 14.47 25.73 28.24
C PRO A 381 14.77 24.91 26.97
N GLU A 382 15.39 23.73 27.09
CA GLU A 382 15.74 22.86 25.97
C GLU A 382 15.32 21.42 26.27
N PRO A 383 13.99 21.15 26.38
CA PRO A 383 13.51 19.86 26.80
C PRO A 383 13.81 18.79 25.74
N ASP A 384 14.35 17.66 26.20
CA ASP A 384 14.63 16.52 25.33
C ASP A 384 13.34 15.79 24.90
N ALA A 385 13.45 14.91 23.90
CA ALA A 385 12.33 14.12 23.41
C ALA A 385 11.67 13.27 24.51
N ASN A 386 12.41 12.90 25.55
CA ASN A 386 11.90 12.13 26.68
C ASN A 386 11.07 13.01 27.64
N ALA A 387 11.42 14.27 27.85
CA ALA A 387 10.60 15.25 28.55
C ALA A 387 9.27 15.48 27.80
N LEU A 388 9.35 15.76 26.49
CA LEU A 388 8.17 15.95 25.62
C LEU A 388 7.24 14.72 25.62
N SER A 389 7.79 13.50 25.61
CA SER A 389 6.98 12.26 25.60
C SER A 389 6.12 12.05 26.85
N LYS A 390 6.35 12.81 27.93
CA LYS A 390 5.58 12.73 29.18
C LYS A 390 4.38 13.67 29.20
N LEU A 391 4.30 14.60 28.23
CA LEU A 391 3.21 15.56 28.12
C LEU A 391 1.93 14.85 27.67
N LYS A 392 0.94 14.84 28.56
CA LYS A 392 -0.28 14.05 28.35
C LYS A 392 -1.22 14.72 27.37
N TYR A 393 -1.32 16.05 27.43
CA TYR A 393 -2.22 16.80 26.56
C TYR A 393 -1.67 16.87 25.14
N LEU A 394 -0.36 17.05 24.97
CA LEU A 394 0.32 16.89 23.67
C LEU A 394 0.04 15.52 23.05
N GLN A 395 0.23 14.43 23.79
CA GLN A 395 -0.05 13.08 23.28
C GLN A 395 -1.53 12.91 22.92
N ALA A 396 -2.45 13.43 23.75
CA ALA A 396 -3.88 13.38 23.47
C ALA A 396 -4.25 14.14 22.18
N CYS A 397 -3.64 15.30 21.91
CA CYS A 397 -3.84 16.04 20.67
C CYS A 397 -3.36 15.25 19.45
N ILE A 398 -2.19 14.61 19.54
CA ILE A 398 -1.63 13.77 18.47
C ILE A 398 -2.54 12.56 18.20
N ASP A 399 -2.94 11.86 19.27
CA ASP A 399 -3.80 10.68 19.18
C ASP A 399 -5.16 11.02 18.60
N GLU A 400 -5.76 12.13 19.03
CA GLU A 400 -7.08 12.58 18.54
C GLU A 400 -7.02 13.05 17.09
N ALA A 401 -5.97 13.77 16.71
CA ALA A 401 -5.75 14.15 15.31
C ALA A 401 -5.60 12.92 14.41
N LEU A 402 -4.93 11.84 14.85
CA LEU A 402 -4.81 10.59 14.10
C LEU A 402 -6.04 9.70 14.16
N ARG A 403 -6.85 9.80 15.23
CA ARG A 403 -8.16 9.16 15.33
C ARG A 403 -9.11 9.76 14.30
N ILE A 404 -9.21 11.10 14.28
CA ILE A 404 -10.04 11.82 13.34
C ILE A 404 -9.42 11.71 11.94
N GLN A 405 -8.16 12.02 11.71
CA GLN A 405 -7.56 11.99 10.37
C GLN A 405 -6.48 10.90 10.27
N PRO A 406 -6.85 9.61 10.15
CA PRO A 406 -5.86 8.56 10.01
C PRO A 406 -5.13 8.68 8.67
N VAL A 407 -3.81 8.65 8.72
CA VAL A 407 -2.93 8.74 7.53
C VAL A 407 -3.10 7.56 6.56
N VAL A 408 -3.63 6.43 7.02
CA VAL A 408 -4.03 5.28 6.19
C VAL A 408 -5.52 4.99 6.43
N PRO A 409 -6.44 5.72 5.76
CA PRO A 409 -7.85 5.75 6.13
C PRO A 409 -8.67 4.54 5.64
N SER A 410 -8.32 3.97 4.48
CA SER A 410 -9.09 2.87 3.85
C SER A 410 -8.75 1.47 4.38
N GLY A 411 -7.70 1.34 5.18
CA GLY A 411 -7.23 0.06 5.70
C GLY A 411 -6.17 -0.64 4.86
N LEU A 412 -5.66 -1.76 5.38
CA LEU A 412 -4.60 -2.55 4.76
C LEU A 412 -5.09 -3.93 4.36
N GLN A 413 -4.73 -4.36 3.15
CA GLN A 413 -5.17 -5.64 2.60
C GLN A 413 -4.55 -6.83 3.34
N ARG A 414 -5.39 -7.77 3.75
CA ARG A 414 -5.00 -9.07 4.29
C ARG A 414 -5.76 -10.17 3.56
N VAL A 415 -5.23 -11.40 3.62
CA VAL A 415 -5.88 -12.60 3.10
C VAL A 415 -6.06 -13.57 4.26
N THR A 416 -7.30 -14.02 4.47
CA THR A 416 -7.64 -15.01 5.49
C THR A 416 -6.93 -16.33 5.20
N PRO A 417 -6.53 -17.11 6.22
CA PRO A 417 -5.89 -18.40 5.99
C PRO A 417 -6.88 -19.41 5.35
N PRO A 418 -6.39 -20.52 4.75
CA PRO A 418 -7.24 -21.47 4.04
C PRO A 418 -8.39 -22.06 4.88
N GLU A 419 -8.16 -22.26 6.18
CA GLU A 419 -9.18 -22.72 7.12
C GLU A 419 -10.31 -21.68 7.40
N GLY A 420 -10.15 -20.44 6.95
CA GLY A 420 -11.03 -19.32 7.28
C GLY A 420 -10.61 -18.58 8.54
N LEU A 421 -11.34 -17.51 8.85
CA LEU A 421 -11.05 -16.63 9.97
C LEU A 421 -12.31 -16.43 10.82
N GLN A 422 -12.24 -16.82 12.09
CA GLN A 422 -13.28 -16.53 13.07
C GLN A 422 -13.02 -15.16 13.72
N ILE A 423 -14.04 -14.31 13.78
CA ILE A 423 -14.04 -12.99 14.42
C ILE A 423 -15.17 -13.00 15.45
N GLY A 424 -14.82 -12.88 16.74
CA GLY A 424 -15.80 -13.09 17.81
C GLY A 424 -16.46 -14.48 17.73
N ASP A 425 -17.66 -14.62 18.30
CA ASP A 425 -18.37 -15.90 18.33
C ASP A 425 -19.30 -16.12 17.14
N ASP A 426 -19.62 -15.05 16.40
CA ASP A 426 -20.72 -15.01 15.44
C ASP A 426 -20.30 -14.71 13.98
N LEU A 427 -19.08 -14.23 13.75
CA LEU A 427 -18.62 -13.84 12.41
C LEU A 427 -17.50 -14.77 11.90
N PHE A 428 -17.86 -15.70 11.01
CA PHE A 428 -16.89 -16.50 10.28
C PHE A 428 -16.64 -15.92 8.88
N ILE A 429 -15.38 -15.69 8.51
CA ILE A 429 -14.98 -15.33 7.16
C ILE A 429 -14.39 -16.57 6.47
N PRO A 430 -14.88 -16.94 5.28
CA PRO A 430 -14.31 -18.04 4.50
C PRO A 430 -12.82 -17.85 4.21
N GLY A 431 -12.06 -18.96 4.08
CA GLY A 431 -10.64 -18.90 3.72
C GLY A 431 -10.37 -18.37 2.31
N ASP A 432 -9.13 -17.91 2.09
CA ASP A 432 -8.65 -17.29 0.84
C ASP A 432 -9.44 -16.05 0.39
N MET A 433 -10.01 -15.30 1.34
CA MET A 433 -10.72 -14.05 1.10
C MET A 433 -9.83 -12.87 1.45
N MET A 434 -9.93 -11.81 0.64
CA MET A 434 -9.32 -10.53 0.98
C MET A 434 -10.17 -9.80 2.01
N VAL A 435 -9.54 -9.27 3.04
CA VAL A 435 -10.18 -8.47 4.09
C VAL A 435 -9.38 -7.18 4.32
N GLN A 436 -10.08 -6.10 4.64
CA GLN A 436 -9.48 -4.85 5.09
C GLN A 436 -10.30 -4.25 6.23
N ILE A 437 -9.62 -3.51 7.11
CA ILE A 437 -10.26 -2.79 8.22
C ILE A 437 -10.15 -1.30 7.93
N PRO A 438 -11.26 -0.61 7.61
CA PRO A 438 -11.24 0.80 7.24
C PRO A 438 -11.03 1.68 8.48
N THR A 439 -9.78 2.09 8.71
CA THR A 439 -9.36 2.87 9.88
C THR A 439 -10.23 4.10 10.11
N TYR A 440 -10.54 4.86 9.05
CA TYR A 440 -11.37 6.07 9.13
C TYR A 440 -12.76 5.80 9.71
N THR A 441 -13.41 4.74 9.24
CA THR A 441 -14.74 4.32 9.70
C THR A 441 -14.67 3.78 11.11
N LEU A 442 -13.69 2.92 11.40
CA LEU A 442 -13.52 2.29 12.71
C LEU A 442 -13.28 3.33 13.81
N HIS A 443 -12.38 4.28 13.56
CA HIS A 443 -12.04 5.35 14.51
C HIS A 443 -13.17 6.35 14.75
N ARG A 444 -14.25 6.30 13.97
CA ARG A 444 -15.47 7.12 14.12
C ARG A 444 -16.70 6.31 14.54
N GLY A 445 -16.52 5.04 14.86
CA GLY A 445 -17.60 4.20 15.34
C GLY A 445 -18.19 4.76 16.64
N ARG A 446 -19.46 5.16 16.60
CA ARG A 446 -20.19 5.75 17.74
C ARG A 446 -20.31 4.82 18.95
N ILE A 447 -20.03 3.53 18.77
CA ILE A 447 -20.01 2.56 19.87
C ILE A 447 -18.80 2.80 20.80
N TYR A 448 -17.75 3.46 20.29
CA TYR A 448 -16.46 3.58 20.99
C TYR A 448 -16.07 5.04 21.27
N PHE A 449 -16.62 5.98 20.51
CA PHE A 449 -16.35 7.41 20.66
C PHE A 449 -17.68 8.14 20.68
N ASP A 450 -17.98 8.81 21.80
CA ASP A 450 -19.10 9.73 21.89
C ASP A 450 -18.85 10.93 20.97
N SER A 451 -19.91 11.38 20.29
CA SER A 451 -19.86 12.39 19.23
C SER A 451 -19.63 13.81 19.71
#